data_AF-A0A1X7GPU0-F1
#
_entry.id   AF-A0A1X7GPU0-F1
#
_cell.length_a   1.000
_cell.length_b   1.000
_cell.length_c   1.000
_cell.angle_alpha   90.00
_cell.angle_beta   90.00
_cell.angle_gamma   90.00
#
_symmetry.space_group_name_H-M   'P 1'
#
loop_
_entity.id
_entity.type
_entity.pdbx_description
1 polymer ?
#
loop_
_entity_poly.entity_id
_entity_poly.type
_entity_poly.pdbx_seq_one_letter_code
_entity_poly.pdbx_strand_id
1 'polypeptide(L)'
;MAHKISVTGRPTSSIQDYGKYLAFDMEEKGSPNAPKGIPFKSNAITYTVVLSQKQFNKLNITQEEFSQRRLLVQGEPCLDIPFEQCTGEIGVICMQIQEIEDKGKEKTQPKQTPKKGSRAKKQEENKPQEEDRQGKEKKQILVPKGTRDWMSLEEIKIPESFLQFTPGIAKQKAVEESIEKNGTVDKPIIIDPETHELLDSYSRYFVAKKKKLERVPVHY
;
A
#
# COMPACT_ATOMS: atom_id res chain seq x y z
N MET A 1 3.16 -28.84 13.00
CA MET A 1 3.80 -27.64 13.60
C MET A 1 3.26 -26.43 12.87
N ALA A 2 2.90 -25.37 13.60
CA ALA A 2 2.46 -24.13 12.96
C ALA A 2 3.64 -23.40 12.32
N HIS A 3 3.46 -22.89 11.10
CA HIS A 3 4.47 -22.08 10.42
C HIS A 3 4.51 -20.72 11.09
N LYS A 4 5.69 -20.29 11.54
CA LYS A 4 5.88 -18.98 12.18
C LYS A 4 6.83 -18.12 11.36
N ILE A 5 6.46 -16.86 11.20
CA ILE A 5 7.31 -15.81 10.63
C ILE A 5 7.43 -14.67 11.63
N SER A 6 8.50 -13.89 11.51
CA SER A 6 8.71 -12.68 12.28
C SER A 6 8.91 -11.52 11.32
N VAL A 7 8.10 -10.48 11.45
CA VAL A 7 8.14 -9.27 10.65
C VAL A 7 8.59 -8.11 11.53
N THR A 8 9.73 -7.50 11.18
CA THR A 8 10.32 -6.42 11.99
C THR A 8 10.43 -5.12 11.20
N GLY A 9 9.81 -4.06 11.69
CA GLY A 9 9.83 -2.78 10.97
C GLY A 9 8.86 -1.77 11.55
N ARG A 10 8.66 -0.68 10.82
CA ARG A 10 7.59 0.28 11.14
C ARG A 10 6.36 -0.04 10.29
N PRO A 11 5.15 0.26 10.78
CA PRO A 11 3.95 0.21 9.95
C PRO A 11 4.08 1.11 8.71
N THR A 12 3.67 0.60 7.55
CA THR A 12 3.64 1.36 6.30
C THR A 12 2.25 1.94 6.01
N SER A 13 1.22 1.43 6.68
CA SER A 13 -0.15 1.93 6.62
C SER A 13 -0.65 2.39 7.98
N SER A 14 -1.70 3.22 7.98
CA SER A 14 -2.51 3.43 9.17
C SER A 14 -3.24 2.14 9.56
N ILE A 15 -3.60 2.04 10.84
CA ILE A 15 -4.44 0.95 11.34
C ILE A 15 -5.84 1.06 10.76
N GLN A 16 -6.33 -0.06 10.25
CA GLN A 16 -7.70 -0.27 9.80
C GLN A 16 -8.46 -1.04 10.87
N ASP A 17 -9.63 -0.56 11.25
CA ASP A 17 -10.51 -1.19 12.24
C ASP A 17 -11.69 -1.89 11.55
N TYR A 18 -11.79 -3.21 11.74
CA TYR A 18 -12.87 -4.05 11.23
C TYR A 18 -13.85 -4.49 12.34
N GLY A 19 -13.80 -3.83 13.49
CA GLY A 19 -14.62 -4.06 14.68
C GLY A 19 -14.19 -5.29 15.50
N LYS A 20 -13.91 -6.41 14.84
CA LYS A 20 -13.46 -7.65 15.52
C LYS A 20 -11.93 -7.73 15.66
N TYR A 21 -11.21 -7.14 14.72
CA TYR A 21 -9.77 -7.13 14.65
C TYR A 21 -9.32 -5.85 13.94
N LEU A 22 -8.04 -5.58 14.10
CA LEU A 22 -7.33 -4.51 13.44
C LEU A 22 -6.44 -5.11 12.35
N ALA A 23 -6.17 -4.32 11.32
CA ALA A 23 -5.18 -4.67 10.31
C ALA A 23 -4.28 -3.47 9.98
N PHE A 24 -3.02 -3.75 9.67
CA PHE A 24 -2.07 -2.75 9.19
C PHE A 24 -0.97 -3.43 8.39
N ASP A 25 -0.31 -2.67 7.52
CA ASP A 25 0.76 -3.19 6.69
C ASP A 25 2.14 -2.94 7.27
N MET A 26 3.04 -3.88 7.04
CA MET A 26 4.47 -3.77 7.33
C MET A 26 5.26 -4.25 6.11
N GLU A 27 6.42 -3.65 5.88
CA GLU A 27 7.34 -4.09 4.84
C GLU A 27 8.57 -4.74 5.46
N GLU A 28 8.93 -5.92 4.98
CA GLU A 28 10.18 -6.56 5.35
C GLU A 28 10.92 -7.10 4.14
N LYS A 29 12.24 -6.95 4.16
CA LYS A 29 13.12 -7.37 3.08
C LYS A 29 14.10 -8.40 3.62
N GLY A 30 14.37 -9.43 2.81
CA GLY A 30 15.43 -10.38 3.08
C GLY A 30 16.81 -9.73 3.04
N SER A 31 17.82 -10.49 3.49
CA SER A 31 19.20 -10.03 3.52
C SER A 31 19.66 -9.52 2.14
N PRO A 32 20.38 -8.38 2.07
CA PRO A 32 20.97 -7.92 0.83
C PRO A 32 22.02 -8.90 0.27
N ASN A 33 22.56 -9.77 1.14
CA ASN A 33 23.54 -10.77 0.80
C ASN A 33 22.84 -12.13 0.66
N ALA A 34 22.14 -12.33 -0.45
CA ALA A 34 21.62 -13.64 -0.79
C ALA A 34 22.78 -14.65 -0.96
N PRO A 35 22.59 -15.92 -0.59
CA PRO A 35 23.57 -16.98 -0.84
C PRO A 35 24.07 -17.00 -2.29
N LYS A 36 25.36 -17.28 -2.48
CA LYS A 36 25.98 -17.37 -3.82
C LYS A 36 25.28 -18.45 -4.65
N GLY A 37 25.06 -18.16 -5.94
CA GLY A 37 24.42 -19.07 -6.88
C GLY A 37 22.91 -18.89 -7.02
N ILE A 38 22.27 -18.02 -6.22
CA ILE A 38 20.86 -17.65 -6.40
C ILE A 38 20.77 -16.51 -7.41
N PRO A 39 20.04 -16.67 -8.54
CA PRO A 39 19.98 -15.65 -9.60
C PRO A 39 19.02 -14.50 -9.27
N PHE A 40 18.21 -14.64 -8.22
CA PHE A 40 17.20 -13.66 -7.83
C PHE A 40 17.64 -12.84 -6.61
N LYS A 41 17.25 -11.57 -6.59
CA LYS A 41 17.51 -10.67 -5.47
C LYS A 41 16.32 -10.67 -4.53
N SER A 42 16.57 -10.54 -3.23
CA SER A 42 15.49 -10.32 -2.27
C SER A 42 14.89 -8.94 -2.51
N ASN A 43 13.59 -8.92 -2.82
CA ASN A 43 12.77 -7.72 -2.82
C ASN A 43 12.07 -7.58 -1.47
N ALA A 44 11.59 -6.38 -1.19
CA ALA A 44 10.76 -6.17 -0.03
C ALA A 44 9.39 -6.81 -0.26
N ILE A 45 8.84 -7.43 0.77
CA ILE A 45 7.52 -8.04 0.78
C ILE A 45 6.65 -7.22 1.71
N THR A 46 5.47 -6.84 1.23
CA THR A 46 4.47 -6.18 2.07
C THR A 46 3.60 -7.23 2.75
N TYR A 47 3.52 -7.16 4.07
CA TYR A 47 2.70 -8.04 4.88
C TYR A 47 1.53 -7.29 5.48
N THR A 48 0.31 -7.83 5.35
CA THR A 48 -0.84 -7.33 6.13
C THR A 48 -0.91 -8.08 7.44
N VAL A 49 -0.63 -7.39 8.53
CA VAL A 49 -0.72 -7.93 9.88
C VAL A 49 -2.13 -7.77 10.40
N VAL A 50 -2.75 -8.88 10.79
CA VAL A 50 -4.06 -8.93 11.44
C VAL A 50 -3.88 -9.25 12.91
N LEU A 51 -4.44 -8.42 13.79
CA LEU A 51 -4.36 -8.61 15.25
C LEU A 51 -5.68 -8.27 15.95
N SER A 52 -5.89 -8.85 17.12
CA SER A 52 -7.04 -8.52 17.96
C SER A 52 -6.87 -7.16 18.65
N GLN A 53 -7.99 -6.52 18.99
CA GLN A 53 -7.98 -5.28 19.78
C GLN A 53 -7.22 -5.42 21.11
N LYS A 54 -7.32 -6.61 21.74
CA LYS A 54 -6.60 -6.91 23.00
C LYS A 54 -5.08 -6.90 22.82
N GLN A 55 -4.57 -7.36 21.70
CA GLN A 55 -3.13 -7.34 21.42
C GLN A 55 -2.66 -5.91 21.15
N PHE A 56 -3.44 -5.12 20.43
CA PHE A 56 -3.11 -3.74 20.18
C PHE A 56 -3.08 -2.89 21.46
N ASN A 57 -4.11 -3.02 22.30
CA ASN A 57 -4.19 -2.28 23.56
C ASN A 57 -3.03 -2.60 24.52
N LYS A 58 -2.40 -3.78 24.41
CA LYS A 58 -1.22 -4.15 25.21
C LYS A 58 0.04 -3.35 24.86
N LEU A 59 0.08 -2.74 23.67
CA LEU A 59 1.22 -1.93 23.26
C LEU A 59 1.24 -0.58 23.97
N ASN A 60 0.09 -0.09 24.47
CA ASN A 60 -0.04 1.25 25.07
C ASN A 60 0.45 2.39 24.13
N ILE A 61 0.27 2.22 22.82
CA ILE A 61 0.64 3.21 21.79
C ILE A 61 -0.63 3.84 21.22
N THR A 62 -0.62 5.15 20.99
CA THR A 62 -1.72 5.86 20.30
C THR A 62 -1.67 5.63 18.79
N GLN A 63 -2.78 5.83 18.08
CA GLN A 63 -2.82 5.58 16.63
C GLN A 63 -1.89 6.52 15.86
N GLU A 64 -1.67 7.73 16.37
CA GLU A 64 -0.75 8.73 15.80
C GLU A 64 0.72 8.30 15.96
N GLU A 65 1.08 7.73 17.12
CA GLU A 65 2.44 7.29 17.40
C GLU A 65 2.76 5.94 16.75
N PHE A 66 1.73 5.12 16.50
CA PHE A 66 1.88 3.76 15.97
C PHE A 66 2.69 3.70 14.68
N SER A 67 2.46 4.64 13.76
CA SER A 67 3.17 4.69 12.47
C SER A 67 4.66 5.04 12.61
N GLN A 68 5.05 5.66 13.73
CA GLN A 68 6.43 6.04 14.02
C GLN A 68 7.17 4.98 14.83
N ARG A 69 6.45 4.14 15.59
CA ARG A 69 7.06 3.08 16.41
C ARG A 69 7.53 1.92 15.54
N ARG A 70 8.62 1.29 15.99
CA ARG A 70 9.15 0.09 15.37
C ARG A 70 8.66 -1.13 16.14
N LEU A 71 8.16 -2.11 15.41
CA LEU A 71 7.45 -3.26 15.97
C LEU A 71 8.14 -4.55 15.52
N LEU A 72 8.14 -5.52 16.42
CA LEU A 72 8.39 -6.92 16.12
C LEU A 72 7.05 -7.65 16.18
N VAL A 73 6.62 -8.17 15.04
CA VAL A 73 5.40 -8.99 14.92
C VAL A 73 5.82 -10.44 14.69
N GLN A 74 5.31 -11.36 15.49
CA GLN A 74 5.46 -12.79 15.26
C GLN A 74 4.08 -13.40 15.05
N GLY A 75 3.94 -14.15 13.97
CA GLY A 75 2.64 -14.63 13.55
C GLY A 75 2.73 -15.77 12.56
N GLU A 76 1.57 -16.17 12.09
CA GLU A 76 1.42 -17.25 11.11
C GLU A 76 1.05 -16.62 9.76
N PRO A 77 1.76 -16.96 8.67
CA PRO A 77 1.37 -16.49 7.34
C PRO A 77 0.02 -17.10 6.96
N CYS A 78 -0.85 -16.27 6.38
CA CYS A 78 -2.21 -16.62 6.01
C CYS A 78 -2.56 -16.01 4.65
N LEU A 79 -3.06 -16.83 3.73
CA LEU A 79 -3.52 -16.42 2.42
C LEU A 79 -5.06 -16.34 2.33
N ASP A 80 -5.75 -16.74 3.40
CA ASP A 80 -7.22 -16.79 3.46
C ASP A 80 -7.84 -15.46 3.94
N ILE A 81 -7.02 -14.44 4.18
CA ILE A 81 -7.52 -13.10 4.52
C ILE A 81 -8.20 -12.53 3.26
N PRO A 82 -9.47 -12.07 3.35
CA PRO A 82 -10.18 -11.52 2.20
C PRO A 82 -9.37 -10.43 1.50
N PHE A 83 -9.36 -10.45 0.16
CA PHE A 83 -8.58 -9.51 -0.65
C PHE A 83 -8.90 -8.04 -0.35
N GLU A 84 -10.12 -7.71 0.07
CA GLU A 84 -10.44 -6.34 0.46
C GLU A 84 -9.74 -5.87 1.74
N GLN A 85 -9.23 -6.81 2.53
CA GLN A 85 -8.64 -6.58 3.85
C GLN A 85 -7.13 -6.88 3.87
N CYS A 86 -6.63 -7.66 2.91
CA CYS A 86 -5.21 -7.93 2.70
C CYS A 86 -4.65 -6.95 1.66
N THR A 87 -4.13 -5.82 2.11
CA THR A 87 -3.53 -4.79 1.23
C THR A 87 -2.08 -5.09 0.86
N GLY A 88 -1.41 -5.94 1.63
CA GLY A 88 -0.09 -6.50 1.34
C GLY A 88 -0.15 -7.77 0.49
N GLU A 89 1.03 -8.28 0.15
CA GLU A 89 1.20 -9.51 -0.64
C GLU A 89 0.88 -10.77 0.16
N ILE A 90 1.19 -10.77 1.46
CA ILE A 90 0.99 -11.93 2.35
C ILE A 90 0.33 -11.46 3.65
N GLY A 91 -0.75 -12.12 4.03
CA GLY A 91 -1.40 -11.88 5.32
C GLY A 91 -0.65 -12.55 6.47
N VAL A 92 -0.68 -11.96 7.66
CA VAL A 92 -0.02 -12.48 8.87
C VAL A 92 -0.98 -12.38 10.04
N ILE A 93 -1.38 -13.53 10.58
CA ILE A 93 -2.16 -13.58 11.82
C ILE A 93 -1.18 -13.39 12.99
N CYS A 94 -1.22 -12.21 13.60
CA CYS A 94 -0.35 -11.84 14.69
C CYS A 94 -0.62 -12.71 15.93
N MET A 95 0.39 -13.43 16.39
CA MET A 95 0.37 -14.14 17.67
C MET A 95 0.97 -13.28 18.78
N GLN A 96 2.07 -12.59 18.49
CA GLN A 96 2.79 -11.72 19.42
C GLN A 96 3.22 -10.43 18.73
N ILE A 97 3.09 -9.31 19.42
CA ILE A 97 3.51 -8.00 18.94
C ILE A 97 4.19 -7.26 20.09
N GLN A 98 5.33 -6.64 19.81
CA GLN A 98 6.11 -5.89 20.78
C GLN A 98 6.68 -4.65 20.11
N GLU A 99 6.73 -3.54 20.85
CA GLU A 99 7.52 -2.39 20.45
C GLU A 99 9.01 -2.69 20.67
N ILE A 100 9.83 -2.36 19.68
CA ILE A 100 11.28 -2.44 19.78
C ILE A 100 11.88 -1.05 19.60
N GLU A 101 12.94 -0.78 20.35
CA GLU A 101 13.69 0.45 20.18
C GLU A 101 14.40 0.46 18.82
N ASP A 102 14.44 1.62 18.19
CA ASP A 102 15.38 1.83 17.11
C ASP A 102 16.78 1.77 17.68
N LYS A 103 17.47 0.66 17.43
CA LYS A 103 18.92 0.63 17.47
C LYS A 103 19.43 1.59 16.39
N GLY A 104 19.44 2.88 16.71
CA GLY A 104 20.29 3.86 16.09
C GLY A 104 21.69 3.26 16.06
N LYS A 105 22.40 3.42 14.94
CA LYS A 105 23.75 2.91 14.74
C LYS A 105 24.66 3.38 15.87
N GLU A 106 24.76 2.58 16.92
CA GLU A 106 25.75 2.74 17.96
C GLU A 106 27.08 2.30 17.35
N LYS A 107 28.01 3.24 17.32
CA LYS A 107 29.36 3.07 16.81
C LYS A 107 30.06 2.00 17.65
N THR A 108 30.30 0.81 17.08
CA THR A 108 31.43 -0.01 17.51
C THR A 108 32.53 0.08 16.45
N GLN A 109 33.60 0.77 16.85
CA GLN A 109 34.86 0.95 16.13
C GLN A 109 35.65 -0.37 16.00
N PRO A 110 36.74 -0.42 15.20
CA PRO A 110 36.88 -1.36 14.09
C PRO A 110 37.98 -2.43 14.28
N LYS A 111 37.93 -3.52 13.50
CA LYS A 111 39.13 -4.28 13.10
C LYS A 111 39.40 -4.09 11.60
N GLN A 112 40.30 -3.13 11.33
CA GLN A 112 41.47 -3.14 10.42
C GLN A 112 41.53 -4.36 9.46
N THR A 113 41.81 -4.29 8.15
CA THR A 113 42.55 -3.38 7.21
C THR A 113 42.47 -4.05 5.80
N PRO A 114 43.04 -3.56 4.67
CA PRO A 114 43.54 -2.22 4.28
C PRO A 114 43.15 -1.72 2.84
N LYS A 115 43.14 -0.38 2.67
CA LYS A 115 43.67 0.48 1.56
C LYS A 115 43.21 0.18 0.10
N LYS A 116 42.74 1.11 -0.72
CA LYS A 116 43.25 2.42 -1.24
C LYS A 116 42.06 3.00 -2.05
N GLY A 117 41.83 4.28 -2.29
CA GLY A 117 42.52 5.53 -2.05
C GLY A 117 41.67 6.64 -2.70
N SER A 118 41.62 7.79 -2.05
CA SER A 118 41.66 9.13 -2.65
C SER A 118 40.59 9.58 -3.68
N ARG A 119 39.79 10.57 -3.22
CA ARG A 119 39.70 11.96 -3.79
C ARG A 119 38.33 12.40 -4.38
N ALA A 120 37.55 13.03 -3.49
CA ALA A 120 36.93 14.37 -3.58
C ALA A 120 36.19 14.85 -4.85
N LYS A 121 34.92 15.26 -4.66
CA LYS A 121 34.19 16.44 -5.21
C LYS A 121 32.91 16.58 -4.33
N LYS A 122 32.68 17.57 -3.47
CA LYS A 122 32.52 19.04 -3.55
C LYS A 122 31.35 19.53 -4.44
N GLN A 123 30.60 20.49 -3.87
CA GLN A 123 29.51 21.36 -4.39
C GLN A 123 28.10 20.88 -4.02
N GLU A 124 27.41 21.43 -2.99
CA GLU A 124 26.83 22.79 -2.79
C GLU A 124 25.79 23.20 -3.85
N GLU A 125 24.52 23.08 -3.45
CA GLU A 125 23.47 24.11 -3.43
C GLU A 125 23.23 24.97 -4.69
N ASN A 126 22.02 24.82 -5.30
CA ASN A 126 21.16 25.95 -5.63
C ASN A 126 19.73 25.52 -6.06
N LYS A 127 18.72 26.13 -5.44
CA LYS A 127 17.40 26.47 -6.01
C LYS A 127 17.47 27.99 -6.40
N PRO A 128 16.50 28.68 -7.04
CA PRO A 128 15.08 28.35 -7.31
C PRO A 128 14.49 28.81 -8.68
N GLN A 129 13.20 28.45 -8.92
CA GLN A 129 12.11 29.16 -9.66
C GLN A 129 12.33 29.53 -11.16
N GLU A 130 11.35 29.70 -12.05
CA GLU A 130 9.89 29.93 -12.07
C GLU A 130 9.41 29.66 -13.53
N GLU A 131 8.30 28.95 -13.74
CA GLU A 131 7.03 29.44 -14.34
C GLU A 131 7.00 29.81 -15.84
N ASP A 132 6.10 29.17 -16.61
CA ASP A 132 4.95 29.85 -17.24
C ASP A 132 4.11 28.87 -18.12
N ARG A 133 2.82 28.68 -17.79
CA ARG A 133 1.58 29.15 -18.51
C ARG A 133 1.02 28.11 -19.48
N GLN A 134 -0.27 27.78 -19.59
CA GLN A 134 -1.60 28.23 -19.12
C GLN A 134 -2.50 26.97 -19.26
N GLY A 135 -3.54 26.66 -18.47
CA GLY A 135 -4.66 27.46 -18.02
C GLY A 135 -5.96 26.67 -18.31
N LYS A 136 -6.69 26.25 -17.28
CA LYS A 136 -8.17 26.16 -17.18
C LYS A 136 -8.56 25.47 -15.87
N GLU A 137 -9.35 26.18 -15.07
CA GLU A 137 -9.94 25.74 -13.82
C GLU A 137 -10.64 24.38 -13.97
N LYS A 138 -10.06 23.34 -13.38
CA LYS A 138 -10.77 22.10 -13.05
C LYS A 138 -10.34 21.71 -11.65
N LYS A 139 -11.32 21.42 -10.79
CA LYS A 139 -11.12 20.86 -9.44
C LYS A 139 -9.94 19.89 -9.46
N GLN A 140 -8.99 20.04 -8.54
CA GLN A 140 -7.81 19.18 -8.48
C GLN A 140 -8.28 17.73 -8.39
N ILE A 141 -8.26 17.01 -9.53
CA ILE A 141 -8.61 15.60 -9.56
C ILE A 141 -7.45 14.87 -8.91
N LEU A 142 -7.70 14.36 -7.71
CA LEU A 142 -6.69 13.67 -6.91
C LEU A 142 -6.51 12.27 -7.50
N VAL A 143 -5.37 12.04 -8.17
CA VAL A 143 -5.08 10.77 -8.82
C VAL A 143 -4.85 9.69 -7.75
N PRO A 144 -5.66 8.61 -7.70
CA PRO A 144 -5.46 7.53 -6.75
C PRO A 144 -4.09 6.86 -6.94
N LYS A 145 -3.46 6.44 -5.83
CA LYS A 145 -2.20 5.68 -5.87
C LYS A 145 -2.42 4.38 -6.66
N GLY A 146 -1.54 4.10 -7.61
CA GLY A 146 -1.63 2.92 -8.47
C GLY A 146 -2.34 3.15 -9.81
N THR A 147 -2.84 4.35 -10.08
CA THR A 147 -3.36 4.70 -11.42
C THR A 147 -2.24 4.57 -12.46
N ARG A 148 -2.41 3.66 -13.42
CA ARG A 148 -1.51 3.51 -14.56
C ARG A 148 -1.96 4.37 -15.74
N ASP A 149 -3.27 4.53 -15.92
CA ASP A 149 -3.82 5.26 -17.05
C ASP A 149 -5.20 5.88 -16.73
N TRP A 150 -5.71 6.74 -17.61
CA TRP A 150 -7.04 7.35 -17.56
C TRP A 150 -7.88 6.93 -18.76
N MET A 151 -8.81 6.01 -18.53
CA MET A 151 -9.68 5.45 -19.55
C MET A 151 -11.08 6.05 -19.48
N SER A 152 -11.76 6.15 -20.63
CA SER A 152 -13.17 6.54 -20.67
C SER A 152 -14.08 5.39 -20.24
N LEU A 153 -15.16 5.68 -19.53
CA LEU A 153 -16.07 4.63 -19.02
C LEU A 153 -16.73 3.81 -20.13
N GLU A 154 -16.85 4.39 -21.32
CA GLU A 154 -17.45 3.79 -22.51
C GLU A 154 -16.50 2.78 -23.17
N GLU A 155 -15.19 2.89 -22.94
CA GLU A 155 -14.18 2.00 -23.51
C GLU A 155 -14.01 0.71 -22.68
N ILE A 156 -14.45 0.72 -21.42
CA ILE A 156 -14.38 -0.43 -20.53
C ILE A 156 -15.52 -1.39 -20.87
N LYS A 157 -15.18 -2.61 -21.29
CA LYS A 157 -16.15 -3.67 -21.52
C LYS A 157 -16.52 -4.32 -20.20
N ILE A 158 -17.82 -4.43 -19.91
CA ILE A 158 -18.31 -5.05 -18.68
C ILE A 158 -18.74 -6.48 -19.00
N PRO A 159 -18.12 -7.50 -18.39
CA PRO A 159 -18.62 -8.87 -18.49
C PRO A 159 -20.04 -8.99 -17.93
N GLU A 160 -20.89 -9.83 -18.55
CA GLU A 160 -22.28 -10.02 -18.13
C GLU A 160 -22.42 -10.51 -16.67
N SER A 161 -21.41 -11.22 -16.17
CA SER A 161 -21.32 -11.66 -14.77
C SER A 161 -21.43 -10.50 -13.77
N PHE A 162 -20.91 -9.32 -14.11
CA PHE A 162 -20.99 -8.13 -13.26
C PHE A 162 -22.32 -7.38 -13.40
N LEU A 163 -22.98 -7.45 -14.57
CA LEU A 163 -24.28 -6.81 -14.77
C LEU A 163 -25.39 -7.42 -13.91
N GLN A 164 -25.25 -8.71 -13.56
CA GLN A 164 -26.21 -9.42 -12.71
C GLN A 164 -26.11 -9.04 -11.23
N PHE A 165 -25.01 -8.44 -10.80
CA PHE A 165 -24.76 -8.11 -9.41
C PHE A 165 -24.85 -6.61 -9.16
N THR A 166 -25.71 -6.17 -8.23
CA THR A 166 -25.70 -4.76 -7.82
C THR A 166 -24.74 -4.58 -6.64
N PRO A 167 -23.70 -3.75 -6.74
CA PRO A 167 -22.77 -3.52 -5.65
C PRO A 167 -23.50 -3.08 -4.36
N GLY A 168 -23.06 -3.56 -3.20
CA GLY A 168 -23.67 -3.20 -1.92
C GLY A 168 -23.64 -1.69 -1.64
N ILE A 169 -24.71 -1.16 -1.01
CA ILE A 169 -24.93 0.28 -0.78
C ILE A 169 -23.75 0.94 -0.04
N ALA A 170 -23.12 0.24 0.90
CA ALA A 170 -21.94 0.74 1.62
C ALA A 170 -20.74 1.00 0.69
N LYS A 171 -20.46 0.08 -0.26
CA LYS A 171 -19.39 0.24 -1.25
C LYS A 171 -19.72 1.38 -2.23
N GLN A 172 -21.00 1.60 -2.56
CA GLN A 172 -21.40 2.71 -3.42
C GLN A 172 -21.17 4.08 -2.77
N LYS A 173 -21.55 4.25 -1.48
CA LYS A 173 -21.40 5.52 -0.76
C LYS A 173 -19.94 5.94 -0.61
N ALA A 174 -19.03 5.01 -0.30
CA ALA A 174 -17.60 5.31 -0.16
C ALA A 174 -16.99 5.86 -1.47
N VAL A 175 -17.40 5.31 -2.62
CA VAL A 175 -16.97 5.80 -3.93
C VAL A 175 -17.61 7.14 -4.25
N GLU A 176 -18.90 7.32 -3.93
CA GLU A 176 -19.63 8.57 -4.14
C GLU A 176 -19.00 9.72 -3.36
N GLU A 177 -18.68 9.53 -2.08
CA GLU A 177 -17.97 10.50 -1.24
C GLU A 177 -16.58 10.84 -1.82
N SER A 178 -15.88 9.84 -2.37
CA SER A 178 -14.58 10.05 -2.99
C SER A 178 -14.68 10.88 -4.27
N ILE A 179 -15.70 10.64 -5.10
CA ILE A 179 -15.95 11.43 -6.31
C ILE A 179 -16.32 12.87 -5.95
N GLU A 180 -17.11 13.08 -4.91
CA GLU A 180 -17.52 14.42 -4.47
C GLU A 180 -16.35 15.21 -3.87
N LYS A 181 -15.48 14.55 -3.11
CA LYS A 181 -14.33 15.16 -2.44
C LYS A 181 -13.14 15.36 -3.36
N ASN A 182 -12.82 14.36 -4.19
CA ASN A 182 -11.58 14.28 -4.96
C ASN A 182 -11.81 14.44 -6.48
N GLY A 183 -13.06 14.49 -6.94
CA GLY A 183 -13.40 14.58 -8.36
C GLY A 183 -13.23 13.27 -9.14
N THR A 184 -12.86 12.17 -8.47
CA THR A 184 -12.66 10.85 -9.08
C THR A 184 -12.84 9.74 -8.05
N VAL A 185 -12.86 8.48 -8.50
CA VAL A 185 -13.01 7.29 -7.64
C VAL A 185 -11.84 7.14 -6.66
N ASP A 186 -12.06 6.42 -5.56
CA ASP A 186 -11.11 6.20 -4.47
C ASP A 186 -9.83 5.43 -4.87
N LYS A 187 -9.98 4.46 -5.78
CA LYS A 187 -8.92 3.58 -6.29
C LYS A 187 -9.12 3.34 -7.79
N PRO A 188 -8.05 3.01 -8.54
CA PRO A 188 -8.19 2.71 -9.96
C PRO A 188 -9.07 1.47 -10.19
N ILE A 189 -9.75 1.45 -11.32
CA ILE A 189 -10.52 0.30 -11.80
C ILE A 189 -9.55 -0.69 -12.45
N ILE A 190 -9.68 -1.99 -12.14
CA ILE A 190 -8.80 -3.02 -12.69
C ILE A 190 -9.42 -3.55 -13.98
N ILE A 191 -8.68 -3.41 -15.06
CA ILE A 191 -9.08 -3.82 -16.40
C ILE A 191 -8.03 -4.74 -17.00
N ASP A 192 -8.48 -5.66 -17.84
CA ASP A 192 -7.58 -6.50 -18.62
C ASP A 192 -6.89 -5.64 -19.72
N PRO A 193 -5.55 -5.66 -19.80
CA PRO A 193 -4.80 -4.88 -20.79
C PRO A 193 -5.04 -5.31 -22.25
N GLU A 194 -5.46 -6.55 -22.50
CA GLU A 194 -5.64 -7.07 -23.86
C GLU A 194 -7.10 -6.97 -24.32
N THR A 195 -8.05 -7.26 -23.44
CA THR A 195 -9.47 -7.32 -23.80
C THR A 195 -10.25 -6.04 -23.47
N HIS A 196 -9.66 -5.17 -22.62
CA HIS A 196 -10.29 -4.01 -21.97
C HIS A 196 -11.54 -4.40 -21.15
N GLU A 197 -11.59 -5.65 -20.69
CA GLU A 197 -12.67 -6.13 -19.83
C GLU A 197 -12.43 -5.75 -18.37
N LEU A 198 -13.51 -5.42 -17.69
CA LEU A 198 -13.50 -5.18 -16.26
C LEU A 198 -13.20 -6.48 -15.50
N LEU A 199 -12.03 -6.54 -14.85
CA LEU A 199 -11.62 -7.69 -14.04
C LEU A 199 -12.11 -7.55 -12.59
N ASP A 200 -12.06 -6.34 -12.04
CA ASP A 200 -12.46 -6.06 -10.67
C ASP A 200 -12.86 -4.59 -10.49
N SER A 201 -13.41 -4.24 -9.33
CA SER A 201 -13.86 -2.88 -8.99
C SER A 201 -15.14 -2.42 -9.70
N TYR A 202 -16.08 -3.33 -9.98
CA TYR A 202 -17.38 -2.99 -10.57
C TYR A 202 -18.18 -1.96 -9.77
N SER A 203 -18.04 -1.92 -8.43
CA SER A 203 -18.65 -0.86 -7.61
C SER A 203 -18.20 0.54 -8.00
N ARG A 204 -16.93 0.70 -8.40
CA ARG A 204 -16.35 1.98 -8.82
C ARG A 204 -16.84 2.38 -10.19
N TYR A 205 -16.83 1.43 -11.13
CA TYR A 205 -17.40 1.60 -12.46
C TYR A 205 -18.88 2.01 -12.38
N PHE A 206 -19.67 1.30 -11.57
CA PHE A 206 -21.10 1.53 -11.42
C PHE A 206 -21.42 2.94 -10.90
N VAL A 207 -20.72 3.39 -9.85
CA VAL A 207 -20.91 4.74 -9.30
C VAL A 207 -20.37 5.81 -10.24
N ALA A 208 -19.23 5.58 -10.90
CA ALA A 208 -18.67 6.49 -11.90
C ALA A 208 -19.63 6.69 -13.08
N LYS A 209 -20.27 5.62 -13.55
CA LYS A 209 -21.32 5.65 -14.57
C LYS A 209 -22.55 6.43 -14.10
N LYS A 210 -22.99 6.21 -12.85
CA LYS A 210 -24.11 6.94 -12.23
C LYS A 210 -23.84 8.44 -12.10
N LYS A 211 -22.59 8.83 -11.77
CA LYS A 211 -22.15 10.22 -11.66
C LYS A 211 -21.69 10.83 -12.99
N LYS A 212 -21.77 10.08 -14.10
CA LYS A 212 -21.39 10.51 -15.46
C LYS A 212 -19.95 11.05 -15.54
N LEU A 213 -19.00 10.34 -14.92
CA LEU A 213 -17.58 10.70 -15.05
C LEU A 213 -17.08 10.36 -16.46
N GLU A 214 -16.49 11.34 -17.14
CA GLU A 214 -15.96 11.14 -18.51
C GLU A 214 -14.71 10.24 -18.54
N ARG A 215 -13.90 10.27 -17.48
CA ARG A 215 -12.64 9.53 -17.39
C ARG A 215 -12.48 8.96 -16.00
N VAL A 216 -11.96 7.75 -15.93
CA VAL A 216 -11.68 7.04 -14.69
C VAL A 216 -10.23 6.56 -14.66
N PRO A 217 -9.59 6.60 -13.48
CA PRO A 217 -8.29 6.02 -13.28
C PRO A 217 -8.39 4.50 -13.42
N VAL A 218 -7.51 3.91 -14.21
CA VAL A 218 -7.44 2.46 -14.43
C VAL A 218 -6.07 1.90 -14.08
N HIS A 219 -6.08 0.61 -13.78
CA HIS A 219 -4.91 -0.23 -13.60
C HIS A 219 -5.07 -1.48 -14.45
N TYR A 220 -3.98 -1.92 -15.05
CA TYR A 220 -3.87 -3.17 -15.80
C TYR A 220 -3.09 -4.17 -14.97
#